data_AF-A0AAD9PDW2-F1
#
_entry.id   AF-A0AAD9PDW2-F1
#
_cell.length_a   1.000
_cell.length_b   1.000
_cell.length_c   1.000
_cell.angle_alpha   90.00
_cell.angle_beta   90.00
_cell.angle_gamma   90.00
#
_symmetry.space_group_name_H-M   'P 1'
#
loop_
_entity.id
_entity.type
_entity.pdbx_description
1 polymer ?
#
loop_
_entity_poly.entity_id
_entity_poly.type
_entity_poly.pdbx_seq_one_letter_code
_entity_poly.pdbx_strand_id
1 'polypeptide(L)'
;MILNILTTGIYLGSYKFMSYMSRATFDPTTGSLLDAGTDLNMEHGMAEHLKDMILLTAIVHVLTLSTNYFWFLLLLAPSRAFYMLWVNIIAPWVFAEPPEVDEKKTKKAERRMKRR
;
A
#
# COMPACT_ATOMS: atom_id res chain seq x y z
N MET A 1 6.51 -19.82 20.25
CA MET A 1 7.81 -19.62 19.55
C MET A 1 7.62 -19.11 18.13
N ILE A 2 6.90 -19.84 17.25
CA ILE A 2 6.67 -19.45 15.84
C ILE A 2 6.05 -18.05 15.71
N LEU A 3 5.00 -17.76 16.49
CA LEU A 3 4.31 -16.46 16.45
C LEU A 3 5.21 -15.29 16.90
N ASN A 4 6.14 -15.52 17.84
CA ASN A 4 7.12 -14.50 18.26
C ASN A 4 8.19 -14.22 17.18
N ILE A 5 8.56 -15.24 16.40
CA ILE A 5 9.46 -15.07 15.26
C ILE A 5 8.75 -14.27 14.17
N LEU A 6 7.46 -14.58 13.93
CA LEU A 6 6.62 -13.86 12.99
C LEU A 6 6.48 -12.38 13.37
N THR A 7 6.17 -12.04 14.62
CA THR A 7 6.09 -10.63 15.07
C THR A 7 7.42 -9.91 14.97
N THR A 8 8.53 -10.58 15.29
CA THR A 8 9.87 -10.03 15.09
C THR A 8 10.13 -9.73 13.61
N GLY A 9 9.71 -10.63 12.72
CA GLY A 9 9.76 -10.43 11.27
C GLY A 9 8.94 -9.23 10.83
N ILE A 10 7.73 -9.04 11.38
CA ILE A 10 6.88 -7.87 11.10
C ILE A 10 7.59 -6.58 11.55
N TYR A 11 8.11 -6.51 12.78
CA TYR A 11 8.82 -5.31 13.23
C TYR A 11 10.03 -4.96 12.36
N LEU A 12 10.87 -5.97 12.05
CA LEU A 12 12.04 -5.77 11.20
C LEU A 12 11.65 -5.37 9.78
N GLY A 13 10.65 -6.03 9.21
CA GLY A 13 10.12 -5.73 7.88
C GLY A 13 9.58 -4.31 7.79
N SER A 14 8.70 -3.93 8.72
CA SER A 14 8.12 -2.58 8.78
C SER A 14 9.19 -1.51 8.99
N TYR A 15 10.15 -1.73 9.89
CA TYR A 15 11.25 -0.79 10.11
C TYR A 15 12.13 -0.63 8.86
N LYS A 16 12.54 -1.75 8.24
CA LYS A 16 13.37 -1.72 7.03
C LYS A 16 12.64 -1.06 5.87
N PHE A 17 11.35 -1.30 5.71
CA PHE A 17 10.56 -0.66 4.68
C PHE A 17 10.43 0.85 4.90
N MET A 18 10.11 1.31 6.11
CA MET A 18 10.11 2.75 6.43
C MET A 18 11.47 3.39 6.18
N SER A 19 12.55 2.75 6.63
CA SER A 19 13.91 3.27 6.44
C SER A 19 14.34 3.29 4.97
N TYR A 20 13.84 2.37 4.14
CA TYR A 20 14.07 2.39 2.71
C TYR A 20 13.28 3.51 2.03
N MET A 21 12.01 3.68 2.42
CA MET A 21 11.11 4.69 1.87
C MET A 21 11.58 6.13 2.14
N SER A 22 12.27 6.36 3.25
CA SER A 22 12.76 7.68 3.65
C SER A 22 14.15 8.02 3.07
N ARG A 23 14.78 7.13 2.32
CA ARG A 23 16.13 7.33 1.78
C ARG A 23 16.09 8.03 0.43
N ALA A 24 16.90 9.08 0.31
CA ALA A 24 17.18 9.70 -0.97
C ALA A 24 17.97 8.74 -1.89
N THR A 25 17.54 8.66 -3.14
CA THR A 25 18.21 7.93 -4.22
C THR A 25 18.89 8.92 -5.15
N PHE A 26 20.15 8.68 -5.47
CA PHE A 26 20.96 9.52 -6.33
C PHE A 26 21.37 8.77 -7.59
N ASP A 27 21.57 9.50 -8.69
CA ASP A 27 22.12 8.97 -9.92
C ASP A 27 23.59 8.56 -9.67
N PRO A 28 23.96 7.28 -9.89
CA PRO A 28 25.33 6.81 -9.67
C PRO A 28 26.38 7.48 -10.56
N THR A 29 25.98 8.03 -11.70
CA THR A 29 26.89 8.59 -12.71
C THR A 29 27.03 10.09 -12.63
N THR A 30 25.91 10.79 -12.43
CA THR A 30 25.85 12.26 -12.41
C THR A 30 25.86 12.83 -11.00
N GLY A 31 25.56 12.00 -9.98
CA GLY A 31 25.41 12.45 -8.59
C GLY A 31 24.19 13.32 -8.33
N SER A 32 23.29 13.46 -9.32
CA SER A 32 22.05 14.22 -9.20
C SER A 32 21.02 13.48 -8.35
N LEU A 33 20.18 14.22 -7.64
CA LEU A 33 19.10 13.66 -6.83
C LEU A 33 18.00 13.12 -7.76
N LEU A 34 17.71 11.81 -7.68
CA LEU A 34 16.63 11.17 -8.43
C LEU A 34 15.32 11.16 -7.63
N ASP A 35 15.42 10.82 -6.35
CA ASP A 35 14.30 10.81 -5.40
C ASP A 35 14.82 11.28 -4.05
N ALA A 36 14.14 12.22 -3.41
CA ALA A 36 14.50 12.69 -2.06
C ALA A 36 14.14 11.67 -0.97
N GLY A 37 13.36 10.64 -1.31
CA GLY A 37 12.69 9.80 -0.35
C GLY A 37 11.37 10.42 0.09
N THR A 38 10.47 9.58 0.58
CA THR A 38 9.15 10.01 1.06
C THR A 38 9.22 10.48 2.51
N ASP A 39 8.51 11.56 2.81
CA ASP A 39 8.34 12.02 4.18
C ASP A 39 7.42 11.06 4.94
N LEU A 40 7.95 10.48 6.01
CA LEU A 40 7.24 9.52 6.87
C LEU A 40 6.09 10.17 7.66
N ASN A 41 6.00 11.50 7.70
CA ASN A 41 4.94 12.24 8.37
C ASN A 41 3.86 12.78 7.42
N MET A 42 3.91 12.41 6.14
CA MET A 42 2.84 12.75 5.20
C MET A 42 1.51 12.13 5.62
N GLU A 43 0.44 12.95 5.65
CA GLU A 43 -0.93 12.48 5.87
C GLU A 43 -1.36 11.56 4.73
N HIS A 44 -2.00 10.42 5.05
CA HIS A 44 -2.45 9.41 4.09
C HIS A 44 -1.34 8.73 3.28
N GLY A 45 -0.10 8.77 3.75
CA GLY A 45 1.03 8.08 3.13
C GLY A 45 1.12 6.60 3.52
N MET A 46 1.87 5.81 2.74
CA MET A 46 2.16 4.41 3.06
C MET A 46 2.84 4.23 4.44
N ALA A 47 3.55 5.25 4.91
CA ALA A 47 4.18 5.27 6.23
C ALA A 47 3.16 5.10 7.37
N GLU A 48 1.96 5.67 7.23
CA GLU A 48 0.89 5.61 8.23
C GLU A 48 0.44 4.17 8.45
N HIS A 49 0.14 3.45 7.36
CA HIS A 49 -0.22 2.03 7.43
C HIS A 49 0.88 1.16 8.04
N LEU A 50 2.15 1.50 7.83
CA LEU A 50 3.25 0.79 8.47
C LEU A 50 3.36 1.13 9.98
N LYS A 51 3.07 2.37 10.39
CA LYS A 51 3.02 2.72 11.82
C LYS A 51 1.89 1.97 12.51
N ASP A 52 0.72 1.91 11.89
CA ASP A 52 -0.43 1.15 12.37
C ASP A 52 -0.10 -0.34 12.50
N MET A 53 0.64 -0.91 11.54
CA MET A 53 1.11 -2.29 11.59
C MET A 53 2.00 -2.57 12.81
N ILE A 54 2.97 -1.68 13.08
CA ILE A 54 3.87 -1.81 14.23
C ILE A 54 3.08 -1.66 15.54
N LEU A 55 2.18 -0.67 15.61
CA LEU A 55 1.36 -0.41 16.79
C LEU A 55 0.42 -1.57 17.08
N LEU A 56 -0.30 -2.08 16.07
CA LEU A 56 -1.15 -3.25 16.19
C LEU A 56 -0.35 -4.45 16.69
N THR A 57 0.81 -4.72 16.10
CA THR A 57 1.66 -5.85 16.49
C THR A 57 2.13 -5.70 17.93
N ALA A 58 2.51 -4.50 18.37
CA ALA A 58 2.92 -4.21 19.75
C ALA A 58 1.79 -4.45 20.76
N ILE A 59 0.58 -3.96 20.45
CA ILE A 59 -0.60 -4.19 21.30
C ILE A 59 -0.90 -5.69 21.41
N VAL A 60 -0.91 -6.40 20.28
CA VAL A 60 -1.13 -7.86 20.27
C VAL A 60 -0.05 -8.58 21.06
N HIS A 61 1.22 -8.20 20.92
CA HIS A 61 2.32 -8.82 21.62
C HIS A 61 2.19 -8.67 23.14
N VAL A 62 1.81 -7.49 23.63
CA VAL A 62 1.56 -7.26 25.07
C VAL A 62 0.34 -8.04 25.56
N LEU A 63 -0.77 -8.00 24.83
CA LEU A 63 -2.01 -8.70 25.22
C LEU A 63 -1.83 -10.22 25.26
N THR A 64 -1.01 -10.78 24.38
CA THR A 64 -0.73 -12.23 24.36
C THR A 64 0.00 -12.73 25.62
N LEU A 65 0.61 -11.84 26.40
CA LEU A 65 1.16 -12.18 27.73
C LEU A 65 0.06 -12.59 28.71
N SER A 66 -1.14 -12.03 28.56
CA SER A 66 -2.30 -12.40 29.38
C SER A 66 -2.99 -13.65 28.84
N THR A 67 -3.29 -13.67 27.54
CA THR A 67 -4.04 -14.78 26.92
C THR A 67 -3.62 -15.03 25.48
N ASN A 68 -3.39 -16.29 25.11
CA ASN A 68 -2.99 -16.66 23.74
C ASN A 68 -4.05 -16.41 22.67
N TYR A 69 -5.33 -16.21 23.01
CA TYR A 69 -6.37 -15.90 22.02
C TYR A 69 -6.14 -14.56 21.31
N PHE A 70 -5.38 -13.63 21.91
CA PHE A 70 -5.12 -12.33 21.29
C PHE A 70 -4.29 -12.40 20.01
N TRP A 71 -3.64 -13.54 19.71
CA TRP A 71 -2.99 -13.77 18.42
C TRP A 71 -3.94 -13.61 17.23
N PHE A 72 -5.24 -13.89 17.41
CA PHE A 72 -6.24 -13.70 16.36
C PHE A 72 -6.43 -12.23 15.95
N LEU A 73 -6.13 -11.27 16.82
CA LEU A 73 -6.17 -9.85 16.48
C LEU A 73 -5.15 -9.48 15.39
N LEU A 74 -4.10 -10.28 15.22
CA LEU A 74 -3.15 -10.08 14.13
C LEU A 74 -3.79 -10.28 12.74
N LEU A 75 -4.93 -10.99 12.65
CA LEU A 75 -5.70 -11.12 11.41
C LEU A 75 -6.34 -9.80 10.96
N LEU A 76 -6.44 -8.79 11.83
CA LEU A 76 -6.91 -7.46 11.44
C LEU A 76 -6.01 -6.83 10.37
N ALA A 77 -4.69 -7.10 10.41
CA ALA A 77 -3.74 -6.61 9.43
C ALA A 77 -4.04 -7.11 7.99
N PRO A 78 -4.09 -8.43 7.71
CA PRO A 78 -4.44 -8.92 6.37
C PRO A 78 -5.88 -8.58 5.98
N SER A 79 -6.84 -8.54 6.93
CA SER A 79 -8.21 -8.10 6.62
C SER A 79 -8.25 -6.65 6.13
N ARG A 80 -7.49 -5.75 6.75
CA ARG A 80 -7.40 -4.35 6.33
C ARG A 80 -6.72 -4.21 4.97
N ALA A 81 -5.64 -4.94 4.73
CA ALA A 81 -4.95 -4.97 3.44
C ALA A 81 -5.87 -5.48 2.32
N PHE A 82 -6.62 -6.55 2.59
CA PHE A 82 -7.60 -7.09 1.66
C PHE A 82 -8.71 -6.09 1.36
N TYR A 83 -9.23 -5.41 2.38
CA TYR A 83 -10.25 -4.37 2.20
C TYR A 83 -9.75 -3.23 1.31
N MET A 84 -8.53 -2.73 1.54
CA MET A 84 -7.93 -1.69 0.69
C MET A 84 -7.74 -2.16 -0.75
N LEU A 85 -7.27 -3.39 -0.96
CA LEU A 85 -7.12 -3.97 -2.29
C LEU A 85 -8.47 -4.13 -2.99
N TRP A 86 -9.49 -4.56 -2.24
CA TRP A 86 -10.84 -4.71 -2.75
C TRP A 86 -11.42 -3.36 -3.22
N VAL A 87 -11.38 -2.33 -2.37
CA VAL A 87 -11.99 -1.03 -2.66
C VAL A 87 -11.22 -0.25 -3.73
N ASN A 88 -9.88 -0.34 -3.74
CA ASN A 88 -9.06 0.50 -4.61
C ASN A 88 -8.75 -0.14 -5.97
N ILE A 89 -8.74 -1.47 -6.07
CA ILE A 89 -8.29 -2.18 -7.28
C ILE A 89 -9.41 -3.06 -7.85
N ILE A 90 -9.93 -3.99 -7.04
CA ILE A 90 -10.85 -5.01 -7.55
C ILE A 90 -12.22 -4.42 -7.87
N ALA A 91 -12.84 -3.74 -6.92
CA ALA A 91 -14.20 -3.24 -7.08
C ALA A 91 -14.32 -2.24 -8.25
N PRO A 92 -13.42 -1.26 -8.43
CA PRO A 92 -13.50 -0.36 -9.59
C PRO A 92 -13.33 -1.08 -10.92
N TRP A 93 -12.52 -2.15 -10.98
CA TRP A 93 -12.32 -2.92 -12.21
C TRP A 93 -13.52 -3.83 -12.53
N VAL A 94 -14.10 -4.48 -11.51
CA VAL A 94 -15.25 -5.39 -11.65
C VAL A 94 -16.53 -4.63 -11.96
N PHE A 95 -16.72 -3.46 -11.33
CA PHE A 95 -17.91 -2.63 -11.46
C PHE A 95 -17.69 -1.40 -12.35
N ALA A 96 -16.62 -1.38 -13.16
CA ALA A 96 -16.41 -0.33 -14.14
C ALA A 96 -17.59 -0.29 -15.10
N GLU A 97 -18.26 0.87 -15.18
CA GLU A 97 -19.28 1.07 -16.20
C GLU A 97 -18.62 0.94 -17.59
N PRO A 98 -19.27 0.23 -18.54
CA PRO A 98 -18.77 0.18 -19.90
C PRO A 98 -18.64 1.61 -20.41
N PRO A 99 -17.53 1.97 -21.09
CA PRO A 99 -17.32 3.34 -21.54
C PRO A 99 -18.53 3.75 -22.38
N GLU A 100 -19.22 4.82 -21.96
CA GLU A 100 -20.27 5.43 -22.76
C GLU A 100 -19.64 5.81 -24.10
N VAL A 101 -19.95 5.02 -25.13
CA VAL A 101 -19.56 5.31 -26.50
C VAL A 101 -20.39 6.50 -26.93
N ASP A 102 -19.89 7.69 -26.62
CA ASP A 102 -20.42 8.95 -27.12
C ASP A 102 -20.27 8.91 -28.65
N GLU A 103 -21.33 8.48 -29.35
CA GLU A 103 -21.34 8.26 -30.81
C GLU A 103 -20.89 9.50 -31.59
N LYS A 104 -20.99 10.69 -30.98
CA LYS A 104 -20.48 11.94 -31.54
C LYS A 104 -18.96 12.02 -31.54
N LYS A 105 -18.28 11.46 -30.53
CA LYS A 105 -16.82 11.42 -30.45
C LYS A 105 -16.23 10.34 -31.37
N THR A 106 -16.88 9.18 -31.49
CA THR A 106 -16.44 8.12 -32.42
C THR A 106 -16.57 8.57 -33.88
N LYS A 107 -17.69 9.16 -34.29
CA LYS A 107 -17.86 9.73 -35.64
C LYS A 107 -16.86 10.85 -35.94
N LYS A 108 -16.47 11.67 -34.95
CA LYS A 108 -15.45 12.73 -35.14
C LYS A 108 -14.05 12.15 -35.27
N ALA A 109 -13.73 11.08 -34.53
CA ALA A 109 -12.46 10.36 -34.64
C ALA A 109 -12.36 9.62 -35.99
N GLU A 110 -13.41 8.92 -36.42
CA GLU A 110 -13.47 8.24 -37.73
C GLU A 110 -13.33 9.22 -38.90
N ARG A 111 -13.99 10.38 -38.84
CA ARG A 111 -13.85 11.44 -39.87
C ARG A 111 -12.43 12.01 -39.95
N ARG A 112 -11.66 11.98 -38.86
CA ARG A 112 -10.25 12.42 -38.85
C ARG A 112 -9.32 11.34 -39.40
N MET A 113 -9.60 10.07 -39.13
CA MET A 113 -8.80 8.97 -39.68
C MET A 113 -9.01 8.79 -41.19
N LYS A 114 -10.22 9.00 -41.71
CA LYS A 114 -10.52 8.90 -43.16
C LYS A 114 -9.96 10.06 -44.01
N ARG A 115 -9.37 11.08 -43.37
CA ARG A 115 -8.73 12.23 -44.04
C ARG A 115 -7.21 12.13 -44.09
N ARG A 116 -6.61 11.13 -43.46
CA ARG A 116 -5.21 10.74 -43.63
C ARG A 116 -5.14 9.61 -44.65
#